data_AF-B4FJB9-F1
#
_entry.id   AF-B4FJB9-F1
#
_cell.length_a   1.000
_cell.length_b   1.000
_cell.length_c   1.000
_cell.angle_alpha   90.00
_cell.angle_beta   90.00
_cell.angle_gamma   90.00
#
_symmetry.space_group_name_H-M   'P 1'
#
loop_
_entity.id
_entity.type
_entity.pdbx_description
1 polymer ?
#
loop_
_entity_poly.entity_id
_entity_poly.type
_entity_poly.pdbx_seq_one_letter_code
_entity_poly.pdbx_strand_id
1 'polypeptide(L)' 'MSDEAMVAALGNSKEYTLKQYLAFADKLQAKAKELSIGEESFTPSDVERALWSSAIASKSPPSGNPKRESKMHGKRKR' A
#
# COMPACT_ATOMS: atom_id res chain seq x y z
N MET A 1 3.09 8.68 -7.28
CA MET A 1 4.45 8.16 -7.11
C MET A 1 5.21 9.03 -6.13
N SER A 2 5.04 8.69 -4.85
CA SER A 2 5.88 9.22 -3.79
C SER A 2 7.19 8.44 -3.70
N ASP A 3 8.14 9.04 -3.01
CA ASP A 3 9.49 8.52 -2.84
C ASP A 3 9.48 7.21 -2.02
N GLU A 4 8.57 7.12 -1.06
CA GLU A 4 8.45 6.00 -0.14
C GLU A 4 7.98 4.70 -0.83
N ALA A 5 7.10 4.81 -1.83
CA ALA A 5 6.63 3.66 -2.61
C ALA A 5 7.75 3.07 -3.49
N MET A 6 8.59 3.93 -4.07
CA MET A 6 9.77 3.52 -4.83
C MET A 6 10.79 2.81 -3.94
N VAL A 7 11.06 3.35 -2.76
CA VAL A 7 11.94 2.70 -1.77
C VAL A 7 11.37 1.35 -1.30
N ALA A 8 10.05 1.27 -1.08
CA ALA A 8 9.39 0.02 -0.71
C ALA A 8 9.49 -1.07 -1.81
N ALA A 9 9.43 -0.68 -3.08
CA ALA A 9 9.54 -1.60 -4.20
C ALA A 9 10.99 -2.05 -4.50
N LEU A 10 11.97 -1.15 -4.35
CA LEU A 10 13.36 -1.36 -4.76
C LEU A 10 14.31 -1.69 -3.58
N GLY A 11 13.85 -1.53 -2.35
CA GLY A 11 14.46 -2.11 -1.16
C GLY A 11 15.57 -1.31 -0.49
N ASN A 12 16.39 -0.47 -1.15
CA ASN A 12 17.43 0.26 -0.40
C ASN A 12 18.19 1.45 -1.03
N SER A 13 17.84 2.02 -2.19
CA SER A 13 18.63 3.12 -2.76
C SER A 13 17.79 4.37 -2.99
N LYS A 14 18.14 5.47 -2.30
CA LYS A 14 17.69 6.85 -2.59
C LYS A 14 18.15 7.35 -3.97
N GLU A 15 18.98 6.57 -4.65
CA GLU A 15 19.40 6.81 -6.00
C GLU A 15 18.51 6.03 -6.94
N TYR A 16 17.49 6.73 -7.46
CA TYR A 16 16.66 6.25 -8.56
C TYR A 16 16.84 7.16 -9.77
N THR A 17 16.97 6.52 -10.92
CA THR A 17 17.03 7.18 -12.23
C THR A 17 15.61 7.37 -12.77
N LEU A 18 15.43 8.36 -13.64
CA LEU A 18 14.16 8.59 -14.35
C LEU A 18 13.68 7.32 -15.09
N LYS A 19 14.61 6.50 -15.60
CA LYS A 19 14.30 5.22 -16.25
C LYS A 19 13.63 4.23 -15.30
N GLN A 20 14.08 4.18 -14.04
CA GLN A 20 13.48 3.31 -13.03
C GLN A 20 12.07 3.78 -12.65
N TYR A 21 11.85 5.10 -12.55
CA TYR A 21 10.52 5.65 -12.34
C TYR A 21 9.55 5.29 -13.46
N LEU A 22 9.95 5.48 -14.72
CA LEU A 22 9.11 5.15 -15.87
C LEU A 22 8.78 3.65 -15.90
N ALA A 23 9.78 2.79 -15.71
CA ALA A 23 9.57 1.35 -15.66
C ALA A 23 8.67 0.91 -14.48
N PHE A 24 8.72 1.63 -13.36
CA PHE A 24 7.84 1.37 -12.21
C PHE A 24 6.40 1.85 -12.46
N ALA A 25 6.24 3.02 -13.08
CA ALA A 25 4.95 3.56 -13.50
C ALA A 25 4.21 2.61 -14.45
N ASP A 26 4.92 2.08 -15.44
CA ASP A 26 4.36 1.12 -16.40
C ASP A 26 3.87 -0.15 -15.71
N LYS A 27 4.64 -0.64 -14.73
CA LYS A 27 4.24 -1.81 -13.92
C LYS A 27 2.99 -1.53 -13.09
N LEU A 28 2.92 -0.37 -12.43
CA LEU A 28 1.73 0.03 -11.65
C LEU A 28 0.51 0.14 -12.55
N GLN A 29 0.64 0.72 -13.75
CA GLN A 29 -0.45 0.84 -14.70
C GLN A 29 -0.90 -0.53 -15.24
N ALA A 30 0.04 -1.43 -15.55
CA ALA A 30 -0.28 -2.79 -15.95
C ALA A 30 -1.05 -3.54 -14.85
N LYS A 31 -0.61 -3.42 -13.60
CA LYS A 31 -1.28 -4.04 -12.45
C LYS A 31 -2.65 -3.44 -12.14
N ALA A 32 -2.80 -2.12 -12.28
CA ALA A 32 -4.09 -1.46 -12.15
C ALA A 32 -5.11 -2.02 -13.15
N LYS A 33 -4.70 -2.21 -14.41
CA LYS A 33 -5.54 -2.83 -15.45
C LYS A 33 -5.84 -4.30 -15.17
N GLU A 34 -4.86 -5.07 -14.73
CA GLU A 34 -5.01 -6.49 -14.38
C GLU A 34 -5.99 -6.71 -13.22
N LEU A 35 -5.94 -5.84 -12.20
CA LEU A 35 -6.81 -5.92 -11.02
C LEU A 35 -8.20 -5.32 -11.26
N SER A 36 -8.34 -4.44 -12.25
CA SER A 36 -9.63 -3.87 -12.63
C SER A 36 -10.45 -4.90 -13.39
N ILE A 37 -11.14 -5.78 -12.66
CA ILE A 37 -12.02 -6.82 -13.19
C ILE A 37 -13.44 -6.56 -12.69
N GLY A 38 -14.39 -6.40 -13.61
CA GLY A 38 -15.80 -6.19 -13.27
C GLY A 38 -16.13 -4.74 -12.93
N GLU A 39 -16.88 -4.50 -11.84
CA GLU A 39 -17.28 -3.15 -11.39
C GLU A 39 -16.19 -2.40 -10.62
N GLU A 40 -15.18 -3.10 -10.11
CA GLU A 40 -14.15 -2.50 -9.28
C GLU A 40 -12.96 -2.06 -10.15
N SER A 41 -12.79 -0.74 -10.27
CA SER A 41 -11.70 -0.13 -11.04
C SER A 41 -10.59 0.29 -10.10
N PHE A 42 -9.38 -0.21 -10.33
CA PHE A 42 -8.19 0.19 -9.60
C PHE A 42 -7.40 1.22 -10.40
N THR A 43 -7.01 2.30 -9.74
CA THR A 43 -6.05 3.26 -10.31
C THR A 43 -4.61 2.85 -9.96
N PRO A 44 -3.61 3.28 -10.74
CA PRO A 44 -2.20 3.07 -10.39
C PRO A 44 -1.85 3.55 -8.97
N SER A 45 -2.51 4.62 -8.50
CA SER A 45 -2.34 5.14 -7.14
C SER A 45 -2.93 4.22 -6.05
N ASP A 46 -4.01 3.49 -6.32
CA ASP A 46 -4.55 2.50 -5.39
C ASP A 46 -3.56 1.34 -5.19
N VAL A 47 -2.97 0.87 -6.29
CA VAL A 47 -1.94 -0.17 -6.27
C VAL A 47 -0.69 0.31 -5.52
N GLU A 48 -0.26 1.55 -5.77
CA GLU A 48 0.86 2.19 -5.06
C GLU A 48 0.61 2.23 -3.53
N ARG A 49 -0.58 2.67 -3.11
CA ARG A 49 -0.97 2.71 -1.70
C ARG A 49 -0.98 1.34 -1.05
N ALA A 50 -1.54 0.33 -1.73
CA ALA A 50 -1.58 -1.03 -1.22
C ALA A 50 -0.18 -1.64 -1.07
N LEU A 51 0.69 -1.43 -2.07
CA LEU A 51 2.08 -1.88 -2.06
C LEU A 51 2.84 -1.26 -0.89
N TRP A 52 2.74 0.06 -0.71
CA TRP A 52 3.41 0.77 0.38
C TRP A 52 2.87 0.33 1.75
N SER A 53 1.56 0.19 1.88
CA SER A 53 0.93 -0.28 3.12
C SER A 53 1.38 -1.69 3.50
N SER A 54 1.51 -2.59 2.52
CA SER A 54 2.01 -3.96 2.71
C SER A 54 3.48 -3.98 3.15
N ALA A 55 4.32 -3.13 2.54
CA ALA A 55 5.72 -3.00 2.92
C ALA A 55 5.91 -2.43 4.34
N ILE A 56 5.04 -1.51 4.78
CA ILE A 56 5.05 -1.01 6.16
C ILE A 56 4.56 -2.10 7.14
N ALA A 57 3.48 -2.80 6.79
CA ALA A 57 2.92 -3.87 7.63
C ALA A 57 3.89 -5.03 7.85
N SER A 58 4.73 -5.35 6.85
CA SER A 58 5.79 -6.36 6.97
C SER A 58 7.02 -5.90 7.77
N LYS A 59 7.23 -4.58 7.95
CA LYS A 59 8.30 -4.02 8.80
C LYS A 59 7.93 -3.93 10.28
N SER A 60 6.64 -3.94 10.62
CA SER A 60 6.21 -4.09 12.01
C SER A 60 6.19 -5.57 12.41
N PRO A 61 6.63 -5.95 13.64
CA PRO A 61 6.31 -7.28 14.16
C PRO A 61 4.78 -7.44 14.14
N PRO A 62 4.23 -8.66 13.91
CA PRO A 62 2.80 -8.89 13.86
C PRO A 62 2.19 -8.61 15.24
N SER A 63 1.88 -7.35 15.51
CA SER A 63 1.13 -6.90 16.67
C SER A 63 -0.33 -7.19 16.39
N GLY A 64 -0.74 -8.42 16.72
CA GLY A 64 -2.10 -8.79 17.13
C GLY A 64 -3.23 -8.51 16.15
N ASN A 65 -3.84 -9.59 15.65
CA ASN A 65 -5.21 -9.70 15.13
C ASN A 65 -6.04 -8.41 15.01
N PRO A 66 -6.68 -8.14 13.85
CA PRO A 66 -7.82 -7.24 13.81
C PRO A 66 -8.98 -7.95 14.51
N LYS A 67 -9.02 -7.86 15.83
CA LYS A 67 -10.20 -8.17 16.62
C LYS A 67 -11.26 -7.18 16.15
N ARG A 68 -12.22 -7.70 15.39
CA ARG A 68 -13.51 -7.05 15.16
C ARG A 68 -14.15 -6.82 16.53
N GLU A 69 -13.88 -5.68 17.16
CA GLU A 69 -14.59 -5.29 18.37
C GLU A 69 -15.70 -4.30 17.99
N SER A 70 -16.90 -4.88 17.97
CA SER A 70 -18.18 -4.21 17.88
C SER A 70 -18.27 -3.02 18.85
N LYS A 71 -18.62 -1.87 18.26
CA LYS A 71 -19.36 -0.74 18.83
C LYS A 71 -20.19 -1.10 20.10
N MET A 72 -19.93 -0.39 21.20
CA MET A 72 -20.86 0.51 21.92
C MET A 72 -20.80 0.44 23.47
N HIS A 73 -20.89 1.66 24.04
CA HIS A 73 -21.46 2.05 25.34
C HIS A 73 -20.64 1.90 26.65
N GLY A 74 -19.92 2.98 26.97
CA GLY A 74 -20.20 3.89 28.10
C GLY A 74 -20.59 3.32 29.47
N LYS A 75 -19.73 3.56 30.47
CA LYS A 75 -19.93 4.51 31.58
C LYS A 75 -18.78 4.39 32.59
N ARG A 76 -18.15 5.51 32.92
CA ARG A 76 -17.19 5.64 34.03
C ARG A 76 -17.88 6.33 35.20
N LYS A 77 -18.04 5.62 36.32
CA LYS A 77 -18.35 6.11 37.68
C LYS A 77 -18.19 4.89 38.61
N ARG A 78 -17.57 4.93 39.78
CA ARG A 78 -17.18 6.00 40.70
C ARG A 78 -15.90 5.55 41.41
#